data_AF-A0A1G2T1Z1-F1
#
_entry.id   AF-A0A1G2T1Z1-F1
#
_cell.length_a   1.000
_cell.length_b   1.000
_cell.length_c   1.000
_cell.angle_alpha   90.00
_cell.angle_beta   90.00
_cell.angle_gamma   90.00
#
_symmetry.space_group_name_H-M   'P 1'
#
loop_
_entity.id
_entity.type
_entity.pdbx_description
1 polymer ?
#
loop_
_entity_poly.entity_id
_entity_poly.type
_entity_poly.pdbx_seq_one_letter_code
_entity_poly.pdbx_strand_id
1 'polypeptide(L)'
;MKIILIVTDSKGKNLVFVSDKLEVFSLDEAVRLTKEGKIDGVHVVKRSSSAYLRTNRKVSKQQELESLSISSSRLFSSINNLSSKLFEPLTNYLVYYQDKISSLDKIIRIGGWRMVTKNKAREKLQSHKELIFEAAKHYNIDPYLLGAIIIDEIARLAPFEDAIELLVAQHVGRNTSLGIAQIKINTARDLIETRYYDFKEVDSLANHIAQPKHNVFLAAARIRSIIDRWGKVIDISNRPEIIATLYSLEDSKKPPHSDPQPNERGNQIVGEFYQLSKSFLN
;
A
#
# COMPACT_ATOMS: atom_id res chain seq x y z
N MET A 1 3.09 -23.25 -14.83
CA MET A 1 2.43 -22.03 -14.31
C MET A 1 2.86 -20.86 -15.15
N LYS A 2 2.03 -19.82 -15.28
CA LYS A 2 2.35 -18.66 -16.13
C LYS A 2 2.57 -17.42 -15.29
N ILE A 3 3.51 -16.57 -15.70
CA ILE A 3 3.66 -15.24 -15.11
C ILE A 3 2.57 -14.33 -15.65
N ILE A 4 1.95 -13.54 -14.77
CA ILE A 4 0.88 -12.58 -15.13
C ILE A 4 1.22 -11.13 -14.72
N LEU A 5 2.21 -10.94 -13.85
CA LEU A 5 2.71 -9.61 -13.46
C LEU A 5 4.18 -9.71 -13.11
N ILE A 6 4.94 -8.70 -13.51
CA ILE A 6 6.34 -8.50 -13.11
C ILE A 6 6.48 -7.11 -12.56
N VAL A 7 7.11 -6.98 -11.39
CA VAL A 7 7.50 -5.68 -10.84
C VAL A 7 8.99 -5.46 -11.07
N THR A 8 9.35 -4.31 -11.61
CA THR A 8 10.73 -3.93 -11.93
C THR A 8 11.25 -2.77 -11.07
N ASP A 9 12.58 -2.63 -10.99
CA ASP A 9 13.21 -1.43 -10.43
C ASP A 9 13.16 -0.24 -11.41
N SER A 10 13.73 0.90 -11.01
CA SER A 10 13.80 2.09 -11.87
C SER A 10 14.71 1.93 -13.10
N LYS A 11 15.51 0.86 -13.15
CA LYS A 11 16.40 0.53 -14.27
C LYS A 11 15.81 -0.58 -15.16
N GLY A 12 14.59 -1.03 -14.89
CA GLY A 12 13.92 -2.10 -15.63
C GLY A 12 14.39 -3.51 -15.27
N LYS A 13 15.12 -3.70 -14.16
CA LYS A 13 15.48 -5.02 -13.66
C LYS A 13 14.27 -5.67 -13.00
N ASN A 14 13.95 -6.91 -13.37
CA ASN A 14 12.88 -7.69 -12.75
C ASN A 14 13.21 -8.01 -11.29
N LEU A 15 12.27 -7.75 -10.39
CA LEU A 15 12.44 -7.94 -8.95
C LEU A 15 11.49 -8.99 -8.38
N VAL A 16 10.22 -8.90 -8.79
CA VAL A 16 9.13 -9.72 -8.29
C VAL A 16 8.31 -10.25 -9.45
N PHE A 17 7.89 -11.50 -9.36
CA PHE A 17 7.09 -12.21 -10.35
C PHE A 17 5.82 -12.73 -9.68
N VAL A 18 4.68 -12.59 -10.34
CA VAL A 18 3.40 -13.14 -9.86
C VAL A 18 2.87 -14.14 -10.89
N SER A 19 2.48 -15.33 -10.44
CA SER A 19 1.86 -16.34 -11.30
C SER A 19 0.36 -16.17 -11.48
N ASP A 20 -0.21 -16.92 -12.43
CA ASP A 20 -1.64 -17.12 -12.65
C ASP A 20 -2.38 -17.77 -11.47
N LYS A 21 -1.63 -18.28 -10.49
CA LYS A 21 -2.14 -18.74 -9.19
C LYS A 21 -2.03 -17.70 -8.08
N LEU A 22 -1.59 -16.48 -8.41
CA LEU A 22 -1.27 -15.40 -7.47
C LEU A 22 -0.11 -15.72 -6.52
N GLU A 23 0.72 -16.72 -6.85
CA GLU A 23 1.94 -16.99 -6.10
C GLU A 23 3.00 -15.96 -6.47
N VAL A 24 3.68 -15.42 -5.46
CA VAL A 24 4.68 -14.36 -5.62
C VAL A 24 6.08 -14.94 -5.43
N PHE A 25 7.00 -14.57 -6.32
CA PHE A 25 8.38 -15.07 -6.32
C PHE A 25 9.39 -13.94 -6.45
N SER A 26 10.51 -14.09 -5.76
CA SER A 26 11.74 -13.35 -6.04
C SER A 26 12.36 -13.77 -7.38
N LEU A 27 13.32 -12.99 -7.90
CA LEU A 27 14.06 -13.36 -9.11
C LEU A 27 14.76 -14.71 -8.99
N ASP A 28 15.40 -15.00 -7.86
CA ASP A 28 16.16 -16.24 -7.67
C ASP A 28 15.23 -17.47 -7.64
N GLU A 29 14.07 -17.35 -6.98
CA GLU A 29 13.04 -18.39 -6.99
C GLU A 29 12.45 -18.59 -8.37
N ALA A 30 12.12 -17.51 -9.09
CA ALA A 30 11.60 -17.58 -10.44
C ALA A 30 12.62 -18.28 -11.38
N VAL A 31 13.91 -17.93 -11.29
CA VAL A 31 14.99 -18.61 -12.03
C VAL A 31 15.07 -20.10 -11.69
N ARG A 32 14.96 -20.47 -10.42
CA ARG A 32 14.96 -21.87 -9.98
C ARG A 32 13.76 -22.63 -10.56
N LEU A 33 12.56 -22.09 -10.42
CA LEU A 33 11.32 -22.71 -10.92
C LEU A 33 11.32 -22.83 -12.45
N THR A 34 11.88 -21.87 -13.18
CA THR A 34 12.06 -22.00 -14.64
C THR A 34 13.01 -23.14 -15.01
N LYS A 35 14.12 -23.35 -14.28
CA LYS A 35 15.03 -24.48 -14.53
C LYS A 35 14.36 -25.83 -14.26
N GLU A 36 13.46 -25.87 -13.27
CA GLU A 36 12.65 -27.04 -12.95
C GLU A 36 11.48 -27.26 -13.95
N GLY A 37 11.35 -26.43 -14.99
CA GLY A 37 10.28 -26.52 -15.98
C GLY A 37 8.89 -26.16 -15.44
N LYS A 38 8.81 -25.48 -14.28
CA LYS A 38 7.54 -25.15 -13.62
C LYS A 38 6.91 -23.86 -14.13
N ILE A 39 7.70 -22.96 -14.72
CA ILE A 39 7.21 -21.70 -15.30
C ILE A 39 7.24 -21.80 -16.83
N ASP A 40 6.08 -21.60 -17.44
CA ASP A 40 5.86 -21.72 -18.87
C ASP A 40 6.23 -20.42 -19.59
N GLY A 41 6.61 -20.52 -20.87
CA GLY A 41 6.80 -19.35 -21.75
C GLY A 41 8.08 -18.55 -21.53
N VAL A 42 8.97 -18.98 -20.63
CA VAL A 42 10.24 -18.30 -20.34
C VAL A 42 11.43 -19.26 -20.36
N HIS A 43 12.63 -18.72 -20.46
CA HIS A 43 13.90 -19.43 -20.26
C HIS A 43 14.89 -18.58 -19.45
N VAL A 44 15.84 -19.25 -18.81
CA VAL A 44 16.91 -18.60 -18.04
C VAL A 44 18.04 -18.19 -18.98
N VAL A 45 18.47 -16.93 -18.86
CA VAL A 45 19.71 -16.42 -19.47
C VAL A 45 20.74 -16.21 -18.38
N LYS A 46 21.94 -16.80 -18.56
CA LYS A 46 23.08 -16.63 -17.65
C LYS A 46 24.01 -15.54 -18.19
N ARG A 47 24.45 -14.64 -17.30
CA ARG A 47 25.60 -13.75 -17.46
C ARG A 47 26.68 -14.14 -16.44
N SER A 48 27.90 -13.63 -16.63
CA SER A 48 29.06 -13.96 -15.80
C SER A 48 28.84 -13.87 -14.29
N SER A 49 27.96 -12.99 -13.83
CA SER A 49 27.66 -12.79 -12.40
C SER A 49 26.17 -12.86 -12.02
N SER A 50 25.26 -13.18 -12.95
CA SER A 50 23.81 -13.16 -12.66
C SER A 50 22.99 -14.00 -13.64
N ALA A 51 21.78 -14.37 -13.23
CA ALA A 51 20.78 -15.00 -14.08
C ALA A 51 19.51 -14.14 -14.15
N TYR A 52 18.85 -14.15 -15.31
CA TYR A 52 17.56 -13.49 -15.49
C TYR A 52 16.66 -14.31 -16.42
N LEU A 53 15.37 -13.95 -16.47
CA LEU A 53 14.37 -14.61 -17.31
C LEU A 53 14.14 -13.83 -18.60
N ARG A 54 13.93 -14.54 -19.70
CA ARG A 54 13.53 -13.97 -20.99
C ARG A 54 12.36 -14.76 -21.59
N THR A 55 11.47 -14.07 -22.30
CA THR A 55 10.36 -14.69 -23.02
C THR A 55 10.86 -15.65 -24.11
N ASN A 56 10.18 -16.79 -24.28
CA ASN A 56 10.40 -17.70 -25.40
C ASN A 56 9.86 -17.11 -26.72
N ARG A 57 10.50 -17.42 -27.85
CA ARG A 57 10.19 -16.83 -29.17
C ARG A 57 8.76 -17.06 -29.69
N LYS A 58 8.03 -18.06 -29.18
CA LYS A 58 6.69 -18.47 -29.67
C LYS A 58 5.55 -17.97 -28.77
N VAL A 59 5.85 -17.14 -27.77
CA VAL A 59 4.85 -16.61 -26.84
C VAL A 59 4.16 -15.42 -27.49
N SER A 60 2.84 -15.29 -27.30
CA SER A 60 2.09 -14.13 -27.80
C SER A 60 2.57 -12.84 -27.13
N LYS A 61 2.49 -11.70 -27.82
CA LYS A 61 2.93 -10.40 -27.30
C LYS A 61 2.37 -10.06 -25.91
N GLN A 62 1.09 -10.36 -25.66
CA GLN A 62 0.43 -10.11 -24.36
C GLN A 62 0.98 -10.95 -23.19
N GLN A 63 1.73 -12.01 -23.50
CA GLN A 63 2.37 -12.91 -22.54
C GLN A 63 3.89 -12.69 -22.47
N GLU A 64 4.43 -11.73 -23.24
CA GLU A 64 5.83 -11.33 -23.13
C GLU A 64 6.10 -10.67 -21.79
N LEU A 65 7.24 -10.98 -21.18
CA LEU A 65 7.61 -10.41 -19.88
C LEU A 65 7.62 -8.88 -19.91
N GLU A 66 8.01 -8.25 -21.02
CA GLU A 66 7.94 -6.81 -21.22
C GLU A 66 6.51 -6.27 -21.11
N SER A 67 5.52 -6.96 -21.69
CA SER A 67 4.10 -6.59 -21.62
C SER A 67 3.45 -6.88 -20.27
N LEU A 68 4.04 -7.76 -19.46
CA LEU A 68 3.59 -8.07 -18.11
C LEU A 68 4.26 -7.20 -17.03
N SER A 69 5.19 -6.33 -17.42
CA SER A 69 6.03 -5.58 -16.50
C SER A 69 5.47 -4.21 -16.12
N ILE A 70 5.57 -3.88 -14.83
CA ILE A 70 5.32 -2.54 -14.28
C ILE A 70 6.51 -2.15 -13.38
N SER A 71 6.93 -0.89 -13.39
CA SER A 71 7.94 -0.43 -12.42
C SER A 71 7.33 -0.34 -11.02
N SER A 72 8.12 -0.60 -9.99
CA SER A 72 7.72 -0.42 -8.59
C SER A 72 7.13 0.96 -8.32
N SER A 73 7.73 2.02 -8.87
CA SER A 73 7.18 3.39 -8.77
C SER A 73 5.77 3.52 -9.34
N ARG A 74 5.50 2.90 -10.49
CA ARG A 74 4.17 2.90 -11.13
C ARG A 74 3.18 2.02 -10.38
N LEU A 75 3.63 0.91 -9.80
CA LEU A 75 2.81 0.09 -8.92
C LEU A 75 2.33 0.92 -7.72
N PHE A 76 3.25 1.52 -6.97
CA PHE A 76 2.90 2.34 -5.81
C PHE A 76 2.00 3.53 -6.17
N SER A 77 2.29 4.23 -7.27
CA SER A 77 1.43 5.34 -7.72
C SER A 77 0.02 4.88 -8.09
N SER A 78 -0.12 3.66 -8.63
CA SER A 78 -1.41 3.08 -9.01
C SER A 78 -2.22 2.64 -7.80
N ILE A 79 -1.58 2.06 -6.78
CA ILE A 79 -2.22 1.68 -5.50
C ILE A 79 -2.84 2.90 -4.81
N ASN A 80 -2.14 4.03 -4.85
CA ASN A 80 -2.65 5.30 -4.32
C ASN A 80 -3.82 5.88 -5.12
N ASN A 81 -3.95 5.53 -6.40
CA ASN A 81 -4.91 6.13 -7.34
C ASN A 81 -5.76 5.06 -8.07
N LEU A 82 -6.27 4.06 -7.33
CA LEU A 82 -7.04 2.95 -7.89
C LEU A 82 -8.35 3.33 -8.61
N SER A 83 -8.88 4.54 -8.38
CA SER A 83 -10.05 5.04 -9.10
C SER A 83 -9.73 5.64 -10.47
N SER A 84 -8.45 5.82 -10.79
CA SER A 84 -7.99 6.32 -12.08
C SER A 84 -7.64 5.18 -13.05
N LYS A 85 -7.38 5.51 -14.32
CA LYS A 85 -7.00 4.53 -15.34
C LYS A 85 -5.68 3.85 -14.97
N LEU A 86 -5.75 2.56 -14.68
CA LEU A 86 -4.59 1.73 -14.35
C LEU A 86 -3.78 1.34 -15.59
N PHE A 87 -2.51 1.03 -15.37
CA PHE A 87 -1.65 0.45 -16.39
C PHE A 87 -2.13 -0.96 -16.74
N GLU A 88 -2.07 -1.32 -18.03
CA GLU A 88 -2.57 -2.60 -18.54
C GLU A 88 -2.07 -3.85 -17.79
N PRO A 89 -0.77 -3.99 -17.43
CA PRO A 89 -0.31 -5.15 -16.66
C PRO A 89 -1.01 -5.26 -15.30
N LEU A 90 -1.28 -4.12 -14.66
CA LEU A 90 -1.94 -4.06 -13.36
C LEU A 90 -3.43 -4.35 -13.47
N THR A 91 -4.08 -3.81 -14.51
CA THR A 91 -5.48 -4.10 -14.82
C THR A 91 -5.68 -5.61 -15.03
N ASN A 92 -4.82 -6.24 -15.83
CA ASN A 92 -4.87 -7.67 -16.11
C ASN A 92 -4.68 -8.47 -14.83
N TYR A 93 -3.66 -8.13 -14.02
CA TYR A 93 -3.44 -8.75 -12.73
C TYR A 93 -4.67 -8.65 -11.79
N LEU A 94 -5.29 -7.48 -11.70
CA LEU A 94 -6.47 -7.29 -10.84
C LEU A 94 -7.67 -8.09 -11.33
N VAL A 95 -7.82 -8.33 -12.64
CA VAL A 95 -8.85 -9.26 -13.14
C VAL A 95 -8.62 -10.67 -12.57
N TYR A 96 -7.40 -11.22 -12.65
CA TYR A 96 -7.07 -12.51 -12.05
C TYR A 96 -7.30 -12.53 -10.53
N TYR A 97 -6.93 -11.45 -9.84
CA TYR A 97 -7.16 -11.31 -8.40
C TYR A 97 -8.65 -11.40 -8.04
N GLN A 98 -9.49 -10.68 -8.79
CA GLN A 98 -10.93 -10.64 -8.55
C GLN A 98 -11.64 -11.98 -8.77
N ASP A 99 -11.12 -12.83 -9.65
CA ASP A 99 -11.66 -14.17 -9.87
C ASP A 99 -11.34 -15.12 -8.70
N LYS A 100 -10.30 -14.80 -7.91
CA LYS A 100 -9.86 -15.61 -6.77
C LYS A 100 -10.42 -15.16 -5.44
N ILE A 101 -10.81 -13.89 -5.31
CA ILE A 101 -11.45 -13.42 -4.08
C ILE A 101 -12.88 -13.96 -4.00
N SER A 102 -13.19 -14.67 -2.91
CA SER A 102 -14.46 -15.39 -2.71
C SER A 102 -15.67 -14.45 -2.85
N SER A 103 -16.70 -14.91 -3.57
CA SER A 103 -17.97 -14.21 -3.78
C SER A 103 -18.93 -14.28 -2.59
N LEU A 104 -18.63 -15.11 -1.58
CA LEU A 104 -19.53 -15.37 -0.46
C LEU A 104 -19.41 -14.34 0.67
N ASP A 105 -18.32 -13.58 0.72
CA ASP A 105 -18.12 -12.54 1.73
C ASP A 105 -18.60 -11.16 1.26
N LYS A 106 -18.94 -10.28 2.21
CA LYS A 106 -19.08 -8.85 1.92
C LYS A 106 -17.69 -8.31 1.56
N ILE A 107 -17.57 -7.69 0.38
CA ILE A 107 -16.30 -7.21 -0.18
C ILE A 107 -16.17 -5.69 -0.01
N ILE A 108 -14.96 -5.21 0.30
CA ILE A 108 -14.57 -3.80 0.20
C ILE A 108 -14.11 -3.52 -1.23
N ARG A 109 -14.64 -2.45 -1.82
CA ARG A 109 -14.32 -2.05 -3.20
C ARG A 109 -13.65 -0.68 -3.23
N ILE A 110 -12.71 -0.49 -4.16
CA ILE A 110 -12.08 0.81 -4.41
C ILE A 110 -11.97 0.99 -5.92
N GLY A 111 -12.47 2.09 -6.47
CA GLY A 111 -12.42 2.34 -7.92
C GLY A 111 -13.13 1.25 -8.74
N GLY A 112 -14.15 0.59 -8.18
CA GLY A 112 -14.87 -0.53 -8.79
C GLY A 112 -14.25 -1.92 -8.56
N TRP A 113 -12.97 -2.00 -8.19
CA TRP A 113 -12.25 -3.26 -7.98
C TRP A 113 -12.62 -3.92 -6.65
N ARG A 114 -12.75 -5.25 -6.63
CA ARG A 114 -12.88 -6.04 -5.40
C ARG A 114 -11.51 -6.20 -4.75
N MET A 115 -11.30 -5.56 -3.61
CA MET A 115 -9.97 -5.42 -3.03
C MET A 115 -9.68 -6.43 -1.91
N VAL A 116 -10.61 -6.57 -0.97
CA VAL A 116 -10.45 -7.43 0.20
C VAL A 116 -11.82 -7.78 0.78
N THR A 117 -11.94 -8.92 1.47
CA THR A 117 -13.16 -9.25 2.21
C THR A 117 -13.24 -8.41 3.48
N LYS A 118 -14.46 -8.07 3.92
CA LYS A 118 -14.67 -7.35 5.18
C LYS A 118 -14.13 -8.13 6.39
N ASN A 119 -14.16 -9.46 6.35
CA ASN A 119 -13.60 -10.31 7.41
C ASN A 119 -12.07 -10.18 7.48
N LYS A 120 -11.35 -10.33 6.35
CA LYS A 120 -9.88 -10.16 6.32
C LYS A 120 -9.47 -8.74 6.74
N ALA A 121 -10.21 -7.72 6.32
CA ALA A 121 -9.96 -6.34 6.76
C ALA A 121 -10.21 -6.14 8.26
N ARG A 122 -11.31 -6.72 8.79
CA ARG A 122 -11.63 -6.69 10.22
C ARG A 122 -10.55 -7.36 11.05
N GLU A 123 -10.14 -8.57 10.71
CA GLU A 123 -9.11 -9.32 11.44
C GLU A 123 -7.80 -8.52 11.55
N LYS A 124 -7.36 -7.92 10.43
CA LYS A 124 -6.17 -7.06 10.42
C LYS A 124 -6.31 -5.79 11.25
N LEU A 125 -7.47 -5.15 11.22
CA LEU A 125 -7.71 -3.95 12.02
C LEU A 125 -7.81 -4.29 13.51
N GLN A 126 -8.51 -5.36 13.87
CA GLN A 126 -8.77 -5.77 15.25
C GLN A 126 -7.50 -6.15 15.99
N SER A 127 -6.50 -6.72 15.32
CA SER A 127 -5.17 -6.98 15.93
C SER A 127 -4.44 -5.70 16.38
N HIS A 128 -4.94 -4.52 16.01
CA HIS A 128 -4.41 -3.21 16.38
C HIS A 128 -5.40 -2.37 17.19
N LYS A 129 -6.55 -2.93 17.63
CA LYS A 129 -7.65 -2.20 18.29
C LYS A 129 -7.15 -1.34 19.46
N GLU A 130 -6.42 -1.93 20.40
CA GLU A 130 -5.92 -1.23 21.58
C GLU A 130 -5.00 -0.07 21.19
N LEU A 131 -4.04 -0.32 20.29
CA LEU A 131 -3.11 0.69 19.79
C LEU A 131 -3.83 1.86 19.11
N ILE A 132 -4.91 1.60 18.36
CA ILE A 132 -5.70 2.64 17.68
C ILE A 132 -6.36 3.55 18.73
N PHE A 133 -7.00 2.99 19.75
CA PHE A 133 -7.65 3.79 20.80
C PHE A 133 -6.63 4.54 21.65
N GLU A 134 -5.50 3.92 21.99
CA GLU A 134 -4.41 4.56 22.73
C GLU A 134 -3.81 5.74 21.96
N ALA A 135 -3.45 5.52 20.69
CA ALA A 135 -2.90 6.56 19.83
C ALA A 135 -3.89 7.70 19.62
N ALA A 136 -5.17 7.37 19.37
CA ALA A 136 -6.22 8.37 19.19
C ALA A 136 -6.41 9.23 20.44
N LYS A 137 -6.42 8.61 21.62
CA LYS A 137 -6.47 9.32 22.90
C LYS A 137 -5.24 10.20 23.10
N HIS A 138 -4.04 9.67 22.85
CA HIS A 138 -2.78 10.41 23.01
C HIS A 138 -2.73 11.68 22.15
N TYR A 139 -3.18 11.58 20.90
CA TYR A 139 -3.18 12.69 19.94
C TYR A 139 -4.49 13.49 19.90
N ASN A 140 -5.44 13.17 20.77
CA ASN A 140 -6.77 13.79 20.83
C ASN A 140 -7.48 13.80 19.45
N ILE A 141 -7.53 12.66 18.76
CA ILE A 141 -8.20 12.52 17.45
C ILE A 141 -9.32 11.47 17.54
N ASP A 142 -10.18 11.43 16.52
CA ASP A 142 -11.21 10.40 16.42
C ASP A 142 -10.60 9.01 16.11
N PRO A 143 -10.74 8.01 17.00
CA PRO A 143 -10.21 6.66 16.77
C PRO A 143 -10.84 5.98 15.55
N TYR A 144 -12.10 6.28 15.25
CA TYR A 144 -12.78 5.66 14.11
C TYR A 144 -12.29 6.23 12.78
N LEU A 145 -11.89 7.51 12.75
CA LEU A 145 -11.24 8.09 11.57
C LEU A 145 -9.85 7.47 11.35
N LEU A 146 -9.07 7.29 12.41
CA LEU A 146 -7.79 6.58 12.33
C LEU A 146 -7.99 5.14 11.81
N GLY A 147 -8.96 4.41 12.37
CA GLY A 147 -9.31 3.06 11.90
C GLY A 147 -9.81 3.04 10.46
N ALA A 148 -10.55 4.06 10.02
CA ALA A 148 -11.04 4.17 8.63
C ALA A 148 -9.89 4.36 7.63
N ILE A 149 -8.91 5.20 7.99
CA ILE A 149 -7.67 5.37 7.22
C ILE A 149 -6.90 4.05 7.13
N ILE A 150 -6.77 3.33 8.24
CA ILE A 150 -6.10 2.03 8.26
C ILE A 150 -6.86 0.99 7.40
N ILE A 151 -8.19 0.98 7.40
CA ILE A 151 -8.99 0.11 6.52
C ILE A 151 -8.70 0.42 5.04
N ASP A 152 -8.63 1.70 4.66
CA ASP A 152 -8.28 2.10 3.29
C ASP A 152 -6.91 1.57 2.89
N GLU A 153 -5.90 1.71 3.74
CA GLU A 153 -4.55 1.19 3.48
C GLU A 153 -4.55 -0.35 3.37
N ILE A 154 -5.22 -1.06 4.29
CA ILE A 154 -5.37 -2.52 4.23
C ILE A 154 -6.00 -2.94 2.90
N ALA A 155 -7.09 -2.28 2.49
CA ALA A 155 -7.81 -2.64 1.26
C ALA A 155 -6.96 -2.38 0.02
N ARG A 156 -6.25 -1.25 -0.07
CA ARG A 156 -5.39 -0.91 -1.21
C ARG A 156 -4.22 -1.87 -1.38
N LEU A 157 -3.65 -2.33 -0.27
CA LEU A 157 -2.50 -3.24 -0.30
C LEU A 157 -2.88 -4.70 -0.45
N ALA A 158 -4.09 -5.10 -0.07
CA ALA A 158 -4.47 -6.52 0.03
C ALA A 158 -4.21 -7.35 -1.24
N PRO A 159 -4.36 -6.84 -2.48
CA PRO A 159 -3.95 -7.60 -3.66
C PRO A 159 -2.44 -7.78 -3.76
N PHE A 160 -1.68 -6.76 -3.36
CA PHE A 160 -0.25 -6.63 -3.63
C PHE A 160 0.63 -6.99 -2.44
N GLU A 161 0.05 -7.45 -1.33
CA GLU A 161 0.72 -7.61 -0.03
C GLU A 161 2.06 -8.36 -0.14
N ASP A 162 2.03 -9.59 -0.65
CA ASP A 162 3.22 -10.44 -0.80
C ASP A 162 4.25 -9.83 -1.77
N ALA A 163 3.78 -9.17 -2.83
CA ALA A 163 4.64 -8.50 -3.80
C ALA A 163 5.36 -7.30 -3.17
N ILE A 164 4.65 -6.52 -2.36
CA ILE A 164 5.18 -5.37 -1.65
C ILE A 164 6.16 -5.82 -0.58
N GLU A 165 5.89 -6.90 0.14
CA GLU A 165 6.81 -7.44 1.15
C GLU A 165 8.18 -7.76 0.55
N LEU A 166 8.22 -8.47 -0.59
CA LEU A 166 9.47 -8.74 -1.30
C LEU A 166 10.15 -7.45 -1.82
N LEU A 167 9.37 -6.49 -2.31
CA LEU A 167 9.91 -5.21 -2.78
C LEU A 167 10.52 -4.40 -1.63
N VAL A 168 9.87 -4.35 -0.47
CA VAL A 168 10.35 -3.64 0.71
C VAL A 168 11.65 -4.26 1.20
N ALA A 169 11.73 -5.60 1.26
CA ALA A 169 12.95 -6.31 1.63
C ALA A 169 14.15 -5.98 0.72
N GLN A 170 13.90 -5.74 -0.57
CA GLN A 170 14.93 -5.36 -1.55
C GLN A 170 15.26 -3.86 -1.59
N HIS A 171 14.44 -3.01 -0.95
CA HIS A 171 14.55 -1.55 -1.01
C HIS A 171 14.66 -0.87 0.35
N VAL A 172 14.96 -1.63 1.42
CA VAL A 172 15.18 -1.09 2.77
C VAL A 172 16.15 0.10 2.70
N GLY A 173 15.68 1.28 3.10
CA GLY A 173 16.45 2.54 3.07
C GLY A 173 16.01 3.59 2.04
N ARG A 174 15.12 3.27 1.10
CA ARG A 174 14.43 4.29 0.25
C ARG A 174 13.22 4.88 0.97
N ASN A 175 12.67 6.02 0.50
CA ASN A 175 11.47 6.66 1.06
C ASN A 175 10.20 5.82 0.84
N THR A 176 10.12 4.68 1.52
CA THR A 176 9.10 3.65 1.39
C THR A 176 8.03 3.84 2.45
N SER A 177 6.78 3.51 2.10
CA SER A 177 5.67 3.39 3.06
C SER A 177 5.77 2.06 3.79
N LEU A 178 5.66 2.08 5.12
CA LEU A 178 5.85 0.91 5.98
C LEU A 178 4.66 0.71 6.92
N GLY A 179 4.44 -0.55 7.30
CA GLY A 179 3.44 -0.97 8.28
C GLY A 179 1.98 -0.79 7.84
N ILE A 180 1.05 -1.08 8.75
CA ILE A 180 -0.39 -1.19 8.45
C ILE A 180 -1.03 0.14 8.01
N ALA A 181 -0.51 1.27 8.48
CA ALA A 181 -0.97 2.61 8.15
C ALA A 181 -0.15 3.28 7.02
N GLN A 182 0.79 2.54 6.42
CA GLN A 182 1.59 2.96 5.26
C GLN A 182 2.35 4.28 5.45
N ILE A 183 2.93 4.48 6.64
CA ILE A 183 3.71 5.68 6.95
C ILE A 183 5.02 5.68 6.17
N LYS A 184 5.27 6.77 5.43
CA LYS A 184 6.54 7.00 4.73
C LYS A 184 7.64 7.38 5.70
N ILE A 185 8.86 6.96 5.41
CA ILE A 185 10.05 7.34 6.20
C ILE A 185 10.18 8.87 6.29
N ASN A 186 10.01 9.61 5.19
CA ASN A 186 10.08 11.08 5.24
C ASN A 186 8.98 11.69 6.12
N THR A 187 7.75 11.17 6.06
CA THR A 187 6.66 11.65 6.93
C THR A 187 6.98 11.41 8.40
N ALA A 188 7.56 10.25 8.74
CA ALA A 188 7.99 9.99 10.11
C ALA A 188 9.11 10.95 10.55
N ARG A 189 10.11 11.22 9.69
CA ARG A 189 11.16 12.21 9.97
C ARG A 189 10.57 13.59 10.22
N ASP A 190 9.68 14.05 9.35
CA ASP A 190 9.02 15.36 9.50
C ASP A 190 8.28 15.46 10.84
N LEU A 191 7.59 14.40 11.27
CA LEU A 191 6.87 14.36 12.55
C LEU A 191 7.82 14.37 13.76
N ILE A 192 8.99 13.73 13.65
CA ILE A 192 10.03 13.76 14.68
C ILE A 192 10.66 15.16 14.77
N GLU A 193 11.06 15.73 13.63
CA GLU A 193 11.67 17.07 13.55
C GLU A 193 10.73 18.16 14.07
N THR A 194 9.43 18.02 13.80
CA THR A 194 8.39 18.94 14.28
C THR A 194 7.86 18.61 15.67
N ARG A 195 8.45 17.62 16.37
CA ARG A 195 8.13 17.19 17.75
C ARG A 195 6.69 16.71 17.96
N TYR A 196 6.04 16.20 16.92
CA TYR A 196 4.78 15.46 17.05
C TYR A 196 4.98 14.01 17.48
N TYR A 197 6.20 13.50 17.35
CA TYR A 197 6.51 12.12 17.70
C TYR A 197 7.91 12.00 18.29
N ASP A 198 8.00 11.44 19.48
CA ASP A 198 9.30 11.21 20.13
C ASP A 198 9.93 9.92 19.62
N PHE A 199 11.08 10.07 18.97
CA PHE A 199 11.91 8.95 18.55
C PHE A 199 13.18 8.92 19.37
N LYS A 200 13.44 7.78 20.02
CA LYS A 200 14.73 7.51 20.67
C LYS A 200 15.59 6.72 19.70
N GLU A 201 16.76 7.27 19.37
CA GLU A 201 17.71 6.77 18.37
C GLU A 201 18.40 5.48 18.84
N VAL A 202 17.63 4.41 18.99
CA VAL A 202 18.12 3.09 19.45
C VAL A 202 18.20 2.10 18.28
N ASP A 203 17.41 2.32 17.23
CA ASP A 203 17.28 1.46 16.05
C ASP A 203 17.22 2.26 14.74
N SER A 204 17.32 1.57 13.60
CA SER A 204 16.97 2.16 12.31
C SER A 204 15.52 2.69 12.33
N LEU A 205 15.31 3.93 11.88
CA LEU A 205 13.97 4.53 11.76
C LEU A 205 13.01 3.63 10.96
N ALA A 206 13.49 2.94 9.92
CA ALA A 206 12.66 2.02 9.14
C ALA A 206 12.16 0.84 9.99
N ASN A 207 13.03 0.25 10.81
CA ASN A 207 12.67 -0.84 11.73
C ASN A 207 11.68 -0.34 12.78
N HIS A 208 11.88 0.89 13.28
CA HIS A 208 10.97 1.51 14.23
C HIS A 208 9.57 1.71 13.65
N ILE A 209 9.47 2.29 12.43
CA ILE A 209 8.18 2.49 11.76
C ILE A 209 7.47 1.17 11.44
N ALA A 210 8.23 0.09 11.16
CA ALA A 210 7.67 -1.22 10.87
C ALA A 210 7.00 -1.87 12.09
N GLN A 211 7.32 -1.45 13.31
CA GLN A 211 6.68 -1.96 14.52
C GLN A 211 5.23 -1.46 14.62
N PRO A 212 4.23 -2.34 14.84
CA PRO A 212 2.81 -1.98 14.87
C PRO A 212 2.47 -0.77 15.74
N LYS A 213 2.99 -0.72 16.98
CA LYS A 213 2.76 0.39 17.91
C LYS A 213 3.17 1.74 17.31
N HIS A 214 4.41 1.83 16.84
CA HIS A 214 4.97 3.05 16.30
C HIS A 214 4.30 3.45 14.99
N ASN A 215 3.93 2.46 14.16
CA ASN A 215 3.20 2.71 12.93
C ASN A 215 1.84 3.38 13.15
N VAL A 216 1.05 2.85 14.10
CA VAL A 216 -0.28 3.39 14.45
C VAL A 216 -0.16 4.75 15.13
N PHE A 217 0.81 4.92 16.04
CA PHE A 217 1.03 6.23 16.69
C PHE A 217 1.50 7.29 15.70
N LEU A 218 2.39 6.97 14.77
CA LEU A 218 2.81 7.90 13.71
C LEU A 218 1.64 8.30 12.81
N ALA A 219 0.71 7.38 12.52
CA ALA A 219 -0.50 7.71 11.78
C ALA A 219 -1.41 8.68 12.54
N ALA A 220 -1.58 8.46 13.85
CA ALA A 220 -2.33 9.38 14.70
C ALA A 220 -1.64 10.76 14.81
N ALA A 221 -0.32 10.77 15.00
CA ALA A 221 0.52 11.98 15.01
C ALA A 221 0.39 12.75 13.69
N ARG A 222 0.36 12.03 12.56
CA ARG A 222 0.15 12.62 11.24
C ARG A 222 -1.19 13.33 11.16
N ILE A 223 -2.29 12.68 11.58
CA ILE A 223 -3.62 13.30 11.60
C ILE A 223 -3.61 14.58 12.46
N ARG A 224 -3.04 14.52 13.66
CA ARG A 224 -2.91 15.68 14.55
C ARG A 224 -2.09 16.81 13.93
N SER A 225 -0.95 16.50 13.33
CA SER A 225 -0.12 17.49 12.63
C SER A 225 -0.84 18.17 11.45
N ILE A 226 -1.72 17.44 10.76
CA ILE A 226 -2.55 17.98 9.69
C ILE A 226 -3.55 18.99 10.27
N ILE A 227 -4.28 18.60 11.33
CA ILE A 227 -5.25 19.47 12.00
C ILE A 227 -4.58 20.75 12.49
N ASP A 228 -3.48 20.63 13.22
CA ASP A 228 -2.82 21.78 13.85
C ASP A 228 -2.18 22.72 12.80
N ARG A 229 -1.64 22.15 11.72
CA ARG A 229 -1.11 22.95 10.60
C ARG A 229 -2.22 23.74 9.91
N TRP A 230 -3.35 23.12 9.62
CA TRP A 230 -4.46 23.75 8.91
C TRP A 230 -5.22 24.73 9.80
N GLY A 231 -5.33 24.46 11.11
CA GLY A 231 -5.97 25.33 12.10
C GLY A 231 -5.39 26.75 12.17
N LYS A 232 -4.19 26.98 11.63
CA LYS A 232 -3.62 28.33 11.44
C LYS A 232 -4.34 29.18 10.39
N VAL A 233 -5.11 28.54 9.50
CA VAL A 233 -5.84 29.17 8.39
C VAL A 233 -7.34 28.86 8.48
N ILE A 234 -7.70 27.60 8.75
CA ILE A 234 -9.08 27.14 8.92
C ILE A 234 -9.12 25.91 9.82
N ASP A 235 -10.08 25.86 10.74
CA ASP A 235 -10.31 24.67 11.56
C ASP A 235 -10.94 23.55 10.73
N ILE A 236 -10.22 22.44 10.61
CA ILE A 236 -10.67 21.22 9.92
C ILE A 236 -10.95 20.07 10.88
N SER A 237 -10.93 20.30 12.20
CA SER A 237 -11.09 19.26 13.22
C SER A 237 -12.40 18.48 13.07
N ASN A 238 -13.44 19.13 12.56
CA ASN A 238 -14.76 18.54 12.29
C ASN A 238 -14.98 18.21 10.80
N ARG A 239 -13.92 18.15 10.00
CA ARG A 239 -13.95 17.88 8.55
C ARG A 239 -13.15 16.61 8.22
N PRO A 240 -13.61 15.43 8.65
CA PRO A 240 -12.87 14.18 8.51
C PRO A 240 -12.54 13.84 7.04
N GLU A 241 -13.35 14.27 6.09
CA GLU A 241 -13.16 14.06 4.65
C GLU A 241 -11.95 14.83 4.11
N ILE A 242 -11.70 16.03 4.66
CA ILE A 242 -10.52 16.84 4.38
C ILE A 242 -9.29 16.22 5.03
N ILE A 243 -9.40 15.82 6.30
CA ILE A 243 -8.30 15.15 7.02
C ILE A 243 -7.87 13.89 6.28
N ALA A 244 -8.82 13.03 5.90
CA ALA A 244 -8.56 11.80 5.16
C ALA A 244 -7.95 12.08 3.78
N THR A 245 -8.44 13.09 3.07
CA THR A 245 -7.85 13.58 1.81
C THR A 245 -6.38 13.94 2.03
N LEU A 246 -6.08 14.79 3.01
CA LEU A 246 -4.74 15.29 3.29
C LEU A 246 -3.78 14.21 3.81
N TYR A 247 -4.29 13.21 4.53
CA TYR A 247 -3.50 12.04 4.93
C TYR A 247 -3.02 11.27 3.71
N SER A 248 -3.92 11.05 2.74
CA SER A 248 -3.64 10.30 1.52
C SER A 248 -2.76 11.05 0.51
N LEU A 249 -2.71 12.38 0.61
CA LEU A 249 -1.89 13.21 -0.27
C LEU A 249 -0.44 13.22 0.20
N GLU A 250 0.46 12.95 -0.74
CA GLU A 250 1.91 13.11 -0.53
C GLU A 250 2.34 14.58 -0.42
N ASP A 251 1.43 15.49 -0.74
CA ASP A 251 1.68 16.90 -0.99
C ASP A 251 1.35 17.78 0.22
N SER A 252 1.77 17.37 1.41
CA SER A 252 1.82 18.28 2.56
C SER A 252 2.82 19.43 2.37
N LYS A 253 3.29 19.71 1.16
CA LYS A 253 4.06 20.93 0.86
C LYS A 253 3.17 22.06 0.37
N LYS A 254 1.96 21.77 -0.11
CA LYS A 254 1.00 22.83 -0.43
C LYS A 254 0.61 23.59 0.84
N PRO A 255 0.64 24.93 0.81
CA PRO A 255 0.20 25.73 1.94
C PRO A 255 -1.30 25.48 2.19
N PRO A 256 -1.75 25.47 3.46
CA PRO A 256 -3.17 25.50 3.77
C PRO A 256 -3.85 26.69 3.10
N HIS A 257 -5.12 26.53 2.74
CA HIS A 257 -5.96 27.59 2.19
C HIS A 257 -7.35 27.55 2.84
N SER A 258 -8.12 28.62 2.69
CA SER A 258 -9.40 28.80 3.38
C SER A 258 -10.52 27.89 2.86
N ASP A 259 -10.37 27.32 1.67
CA ASP A 259 -11.41 26.49 1.03
C ASP A 259 -10.89 25.10 0.60
N PRO A 260 -10.54 24.21 1.56
CA PRO A 260 -10.15 22.85 1.21
C PRO A 260 -11.35 22.03 0.74
N GLN A 261 -11.11 21.22 -0.28
CA GLN A 261 -12.09 20.31 -0.87
C GLN A 261 -11.62 18.86 -0.75
N PRO A 262 -12.52 17.92 -0.42
CA PRO A 262 -12.15 16.52 -0.35
C PRO A 262 -11.97 15.93 -1.74
N ASN A 263 -11.11 14.92 -1.85
CA ASN A 263 -11.05 14.08 -3.06
C ASN A 263 -11.92 12.83 -2.89
N GLU A 264 -12.03 12.02 -3.95
CA GLU A 264 -12.79 10.77 -3.96
C GLU A 264 -12.35 9.82 -2.83
N ARG A 265 -11.03 9.69 -2.60
CA ARG A 265 -10.47 8.82 -1.55
C ARG A 265 -10.89 9.29 -0.15
N GLY A 266 -10.78 10.58 0.15
CA GLY A 266 -11.23 11.15 1.42
C GLY A 266 -12.73 10.97 1.65
N ASN A 267 -13.54 11.19 0.61
CA ASN A 267 -14.98 10.95 0.67
C ASN A 267 -15.31 9.48 0.92
N GLN A 268 -14.61 8.54 0.29
CA GLN A 268 -14.84 7.11 0.51
C GLN A 268 -14.45 6.67 1.93
N ILE A 269 -13.30 7.14 2.43
CA ILE A 269 -12.83 6.82 3.79
C ILE A 269 -13.91 7.20 4.82
N VAL A 270 -14.49 8.39 4.71
CA VAL A 270 -15.51 8.85 5.64
C VAL A 270 -16.89 8.24 5.37
N GLY A 271 -17.29 8.17 4.11
CA GLY A 271 -18.62 7.68 3.71
C GLY A 271 -18.81 6.18 3.94
N GLU A 272 -17.76 5.38 3.78
CA GLU A 272 -17.82 3.92 3.86
C GLU A 272 -16.99 3.36 5.02
N PHE A 273 -15.69 3.64 5.03
CA PHE A 273 -14.77 2.94 5.93
C PHE A 273 -14.87 3.38 7.37
N TYR A 274 -15.36 4.59 7.63
CA TYR A 274 -15.65 5.05 8.98
C TYR A 274 -16.73 4.21 9.68
N GLN A 275 -17.78 3.81 8.96
CA GLN A 275 -18.81 2.92 9.51
C GLN A 275 -18.28 1.49 9.71
N LEU A 276 -17.40 1.03 8.81
CA LEU A 276 -16.72 -0.25 9.00
C LEU A 276 -15.80 -0.21 10.22
N SER A 277 -15.04 0.87 10.39
CA SER A 277 -14.17 1.11 11.55
C SER A 277 -14.95 1.03 12.85
N LYS A 278 -16.09 1.74 12.95
CA LYS A 278 -17.02 1.61 14.09
C LYS A 278 -17.47 0.17 14.31
N SER A 279 -17.93 -0.51 13.26
CA SER A 279 -18.40 -1.89 13.38
C SER A 279 -17.30 -2.89 13.74
N PHE A 280 -16.04 -2.64 13.34
CA PHE A 280 -14.94 -3.58 13.53
C PHE A 280 -14.24 -3.36 14.87
N LEU A 281 -14.23 -2.12 15.37
CA LEU A 281 -13.58 -1.72 16.61
C LEU A 281 -14.51 -1.73 17.83
N ASN A 282 -15.84 -1.74 17.63
CA ASN A 282 -16.80 -1.99 18.72
C ASN A 282 -16.65 -3.41 19.25
#